data_AF-A0A7J7JBH9-F1
#
_entry.id   AF-A0A7J7JBH9-F1
#
_cell.length_a   1.000
_cell.length_b   1.000
_cell.length_c   1.000
_cell.angle_alpha   90.00
_cell.angle_beta   90.00
_cell.angle_gamma   90.00
#
_symmetry.space_group_name_H-M   'P 1'
#
loop_
_entity.id
_entity.type
_entity.pdbx_description
1 polymer ?
#
loop_
_entity_poly.entity_id
_entity_poly.type
_entity_poly.pdbx_seq_one_letter_code
_entity_poly.pdbx_strand_id
1 'polypeptide(L)'
;MVWVIDSSNSLLCRVGITERLFEGDYWKKIPASPTHIAVSPTNGMTALLSSGQLVTLHHRVLGNVRDSTDADSGERQTDGDWELL
;
A
#
# COMPACT_ATOMS: atom_id res chain seq x y z
N MET A 1 -7.38 1.48 -5.90
CA MET A 1 -5.95 1.25 -5.55
C MET A 1 -5.24 0.66 -6.75
N VAL A 2 -3.97 1.02 -6.98
CA VAL A 2 -3.22 0.62 -8.18
C VAL A 2 -1.93 -0.10 -7.78
N TRP A 3 -1.63 -1.18 -8.48
CA TRP A 3 -0.47 -2.03 -8.27
C TRP A 3 0.20 -2.32 -9.61
N VAL A 4 1.53 -2.42 -9.62
CA VAL A 4 2.29 -2.79 -10.82
C VAL A 4 3.47 -3.67 -10.46
N ILE A 5 3.88 -4.50 -11.41
CA ILE A 5 5.19 -5.18 -11.43
C ILE A 5 6.01 -4.50 -12.54
N ASP A 6 7.21 -4.05 -12.21
CA ASP A 6 8.11 -3.51 -13.23
C ASP A 6 8.88 -4.62 -13.96
N SER A 7 9.68 -4.26 -14.97
CA SER A 7 10.50 -5.23 -15.72
C SER A 7 11.58 -5.93 -14.88
N SER A 8 11.83 -5.47 -13.65
CA SER A 8 12.76 -6.08 -12.69
C SER A 8 12.07 -7.02 -11.69
N ASN A 9 10.77 -7.29 -11.87
CA ASN A 9 9.91 -8.00 -10.93
C ASN A 9 9.77 -7.30 -9.56
N SER A 10 9.99 -5.99 -9.49
CA SER A 10 9.72 -5.24 -8.26
C SER A 10 8.23 -4.94 -8.15
N LEU A 11 7.63 -5.27 -7.01
CA LEU A 11 6.24 -4.93 -6.70
C LEU A 11 6.12 -3.49 -6.21
N LEU A 12 5.25 -2.71 -6.85
CA LEU A 12 5.00 -1.31 -6.52
C LEU A 12 3.50 -1.09 -6.28
N CYS A 13 3.20 -0.31 -5.23
CA CYS A 13 1.85 0.13 -4.88
C CYS A 13 1.74 1.65 -5.06
N ARG A 14 0.67 2.13 -5.70
CA ARG A 14 0.39 3.58 -5.79
C ARG A 14 -0.35 4.04 -4.54
N VAL A 15 0.29 4.92 -3.79
CA VAL A 15 -0.22 5.47 -2.52
C VAL A 15 -0.86 6.84 -2.77
N GLY A 16 -1.85 7.21 -1.95
CA GLY A 16 -2.48 8.54 -1.99
C GLY A 16 -3.58 8.71 -3.04
N ILE A 17 -3.97 7.65 -3.74
CA ILE A 17 -5.08 7.73 -4.70
C ILE A 17 -6.38 8.01 -3.93
N THR A 18 -7.04 9.11 -4.28
CA THR A 18 -8.38 9.47 -3.81
C THR A 18 -9.29 9.82 -4.98
N GLU A 19 -10.58 10.00 -4.74
CA GLU A 19 -11.52 10.44 -5.79
C GLU A 19 -11.16 11.80 -6.39
N ARG A 20 -10.44 12.64 -5.64
CA ARG A 20 -10.02 13.99 -6.07
C ARG A 20 -8.58 14.02 -6.60
N LEU A 21 -7.78 13.01 -6.27
CA LEU A 21 -6.37 12.90 -6.65
C LEU A 21 -6.11 11.51 -7.23
N PHE A 22 -6.52 11.31 -8.48
CA PHE A 22 -6.39 10.02 -9.17
C PHE A 22 -4.93 9.66 -9.46
N GLU A 23 -4.05 10.66 -9.57
CA GLU A 23 -2.62 10.44 -9.74
C GLU A 23 -1.99 9.80 -8.51
N GLY A 24 -2.49 10.07 -7.30
CA GLY A 24 -1.86 9.67 -6.03
C GLY A 24 -0.51 10.37 -5.77
N ASP A 25 0.04 10.18 -4.58
CA ASP A 25 1.20 10.94 -4.09
C ASP A 25 2.53 10.36 -4.59
N TYR A 26 2.71 9.04 -4.47
CA TYR A 26 3.97 8.36 -4.80
C TYR A 26 3.79 6.86 -5.02
N TRP A 27 4.83 6.22 -5.56
CA TRP A 27 4.95 4.77 -5.64
C TRP A 27 5.74 4.23 -4.45
N LYS A 28 5.19 3.23 -3.75
CA LYS A 28 5.86 2.50 -2.68
C LYS A 28 6.33 1.15 -3.18
N LYS A 29 7.63 0.85 -3.02
CA LYS A 29 8.18 -0.48 -3.27
C LYS A 29 7.83 -1.43 -2.13
N ILE A 30 7.29 -2.58 -2.47
CA ILE A 30 7.00 -3.66 -1.54
C ILE A 30 8.12 -4.69 -1.65
N PRO A 31 8.68 -5.19 -0.54
CA PRO A 31 9.75 -6.19 -0.54
C PRO A 31 9.20 -7.57 -0.94
N ALA A 32 8.86 -7.72 -2.21
CA ALA A 32 8.41 -8.96 -2.84
C ALA A 32 8.86 -8.99 -4.30
N SER A 33 9.15 -10.20 -4.81
CA SER A 33 9.52 -10.44 -6.21
C SER A 33 8.50 -11.35 -6.89
N PRO A 34 7.28 -10.83 -7.17
CA PRO A 34 6.24 -11.62 -7.80
C PRO A 34 6.49 -11.78 -9.30
N THR A 35 5.97 -12.88 -9.85
CA THR A 35 5.88 -13.09 -11.30
C THR A 35 4.55 -12.61 -11.87
N HIS A 36 3.48 -12.71 -11.07
CA HIS A 36 2.13 -12.34 -11.42
C HIS A 36 1.41 -11.74 -10.23
N ILE A 37 0.49 -10.82 -10.50
CA ILE A 37 -0.40 -10.23 -9.50
C ILE A 37 -1.85 -10.25 -9.99
N ALA A 38 -2.77 -10.32 -9.04
CA ALA A 38 -4.19 -10.10 -9.23
C ALA A 38 -4.69 -9.09 -8.19
N VAL A 39 -5.49 -8.11 -8.62
CA VAL A 39 -6.02 -7.07 -7.73
C VAL A 39 -7.51 -7.29 -7.56
N SER A 40 -7.98 -7.28 -6.31
CA SER A 40 -9.39 -7.38 -5.94
C SER A 40 -9.86 -6.09 -5.28
N PRO A 41 -11.04 -5.56 -5.64
CA PRO A 41 -11.64 -4.42 -4.96
C PRO A 41 -11.86 -4.64 -3.45
N THR A 42 -12.08 -5.88 -3.02
CA THR A 42 -12.50 -6.22 -1.66
C THR A 42 -11.38 -6.78 -0.79
N ASN A 43 -10.42 -7.51 -1.38
CA ASN A 43 -9.43 -8.28 -0.63
C ASN A 43 -7.99 -7.74 -0.76
N GLY A 44 -7.78 -6.64 -1.49
CA GLY A 44 -6.45 -6.08 -1.73
C GLY A 44 -5.80 -6.69 -2.97
N MET A 45 -4.56 -7.19 -2.85
CA MET A 45 -3.80 -7.75 -3.97
C MET A 45 -3.22 -9.11 -3.61
N THR A 46 -3.32 -10.07 -4.52
CA THR A 46 -2.70 -11.38 -4.40
C THR A 46 -1.55 -11.51 -5.40
N ALA A 47 -0.43 -12.09 -4.98
CA ALA A 47 0.76 -12.27 -5.81
C ALA A 47 1.23 -13.72 -5.83
N LEU A 48 1.69 -14.16 -6.98
CA LEU A 48 2.44 -15.42 -7.14
C LEU A 48 3.94 -15.11 -7.10
N LEU A 49 4.59 -15.50 -6.01
CA LEU A 49 6.03 -15.35 -5.83
C LEU A 49 6.78 -16.28 -6.78
N SER A 50 8.03 -15.92 -7.10
CA SER A 50 8.93 -16.78 -7.89
C SER A 50 9.20 -18.15 -7.25
N SER A 51 8.99 -18.27 -5.93
CA SER A 51 9.05 -19.54 -5.20
C SER A 51 7.85 -20.47 -5.44
N GLY A 52 6.81 -19.99 -6.15
CA GLY A 52 5.56 -20.72 -6.36
C GLY A 52 4.51 -20.51 -5.25
N GLN A 53 4.83 -19.71 -4.24
CA GLN A 53 3.88 -19.39 -3.16
C GLN A 53 2.92 -18.29 -3.58
N LEU A 54 1.67 -18.41 -3.13
CA LEU A 54 0.65 -17.37 -3.27
C LEU A 54 0.59 -16.56 -1.97
N VAL A 55 0.69 -15.23 -2.08
CA VAL A 55 0.59 -14.32 -0.93
C VAL A 55 -0.50 -13.28 -1.17
N THR A 56 -1.28 -12.96 -0.15
CA THR A 56 -2.31 -11.90 -0.22
C THR A 56 -1.87 -10.74 0.65
N LEU A 57 -1.79 -9.55 0.05
CA LEU A 57 -1.47 -8.29 0.71
C LEU A 57 -2.76 -7.50 0.93
N HIS A 58 -3.07 -7.30 2.20
CA HIS A 58 -4.18 -6.45 2.62
C HIS A 58 -3.68 -5.02 2.83
N HIS A 59 -4.28 -4.08 2.10
CA HIS A 59 -4.01 -2.66 2.32
C HIS A 59 -4.98 -2.10 3.35
N ARG A 60 -4.52 -1.94 4.59
CA ARG A 60 -5.28 -1.26 5.63
C ARG A 60 -4.95 0.23 5.58
N VAL A 61 -5.93 1.06 5.24
CA VAL A 61 -5.86 2.49 5.48
C VAL A 61 -6.22 2.69 6.95
N LEU A 62 -5.23 2.95 7.79
CA LEU A 62 -5.49 3.44 9.13
C LEU A 62 -6.04 4.85 9.00
N GLY A 63 -7.32 5.03 9.29
CA GLY A 63 -7.91 6.36 9.34
C GLY A 63 -7.26 7.13 10.48
N ASN A 64 -6.64 8.27 10.17
CA ASN A 64 -6.30 9.23 11.21
C ASN A 64 -7.60 9.72 11.83
N VAL A 65 -7.95 9.23 13.01
CA VAL A 65 -8.93 9.89 13.88
C VAL A 65 -8.26 11.17 14.35
N ARG A 66 -8.34 12.22 13.52
CA ARG A 66 -8.15 13.59 14.00
C ARG A 66 -9.44 13.94 14.72
N ASP A 67 -9.46 13.64 16.01
CA ASP A 67 -10.41 14.28 16.90
C ASP A 67 -10.29 15.79 16.68
N SER A 68 -11.41 16.38 16.30
CA SER A 68 -11.50 17.80 16.03
C SER A 68 -11.57 18.53 17.35
N THR A 69 -10.42 18.88 17.92
CA THR A 69 -10.26 20.03 18.84
C THR A 69 -8.78 20.33 19.06
N ASP A 70 -8.46 21.60 18.84
CA ASP A 70 -7.33 22.37 19.38
C ASP A 70 -5.92 22.29 18.76
N ALA A 71 -5.65 23.36 18.00
CA ALA A 71 -4.47 24.20 17.96
C ALA A 71 -3.05 23.64 18.26
N ASP A 72 -2.18 23.95 17.29
CA ASP A 72 -0.81 24.46 17.45
C ASP A 72 0.38 23.50 17.60
N SER A 73 1.44 23.92 16.90
CA SER A 73 2.83 23.47 16.84
C SER A 73 3.14 22.10 16.22
N GLY A 74 3.97 22.16 15.18
CA GLY A 74 4.33 21.01 14.37
C GLY A 74 5.33 20.08 15.04
N GLU A 75 5.20 18.80 14.73
CA GLU A 75 6.29 17.84 14.80
C GLU A 75 5.99 16.66 13.85
N ARG A 76 7.02 16.24 13.12
CA ARG A 76 6.96 15.18 12.11
C ARG A 76 7.21 13.84 12.81
N GLN A 77 6.14 13.13 13.19
CA GLN A 77 6.27 11.79 13.78
C GLN A 77 6.08 10.70 12.72
N THR A 78 7.13 9.92 12.48
CA THR A 78 7.14 8.62 11.81
C THR A 78 6.94 7.51 12.84
N ASP A 79 6.06 6.56 12.56
CA ASP A 79 6.11 5.11 12.92
C ASP A 79 4.68 4.57 12.76
N GLY A 80 4.41 3.43 12.14
CA GLY A 80 5.05 2.14 12.34
C GLY A 80 3.93 1.21 12.79
N ASP A 81 3.22 0.60 11.84
CA ASP A 81 2.21 -0.42 12.18
C ASP A 81 1.89 -1.29 10.96
N TRP A 82 2.69 -2.36 10.79
CA TRP A 82 2.41 -3.42 9.83
C TRP A 82 2.65 -4.77 10.53
N GLU A 83 1.65 -5.24 11.28
CA GLU A 83 1.65 -6.64 11.73
C GLU A 83 1.33 -7.55 10.53
N LEU A 84 2.27 -8.44 10.21
CA LEU A 84 2.07 -9.58 9.32
C LEU A 84 1.42 -10.71 10.16
N LEU A 85 0.17 -11.05 9.85
CA LEU A 85 -0.46 -12.32 10.21
C LEU A 85 -0.62 -13.18 8.96
#